data_AF-A0A7Y2DB31-F1
#
_entry.id   AF-A0A7Y2DB31-F1
#
_cell.length_a   1.000
_cell.length_b   1.000
_cell.length_c   1.000
_cell.angle_alpha   90.00
_cell.angle_beta   90.00
_cell.angle_gamma   90.00
#
_symmetry.space_group_name_H-M   'P 1'
#
loop_
_entity.id
_entity.type
_entity.pdbx_description
1 polymer ?
#
loop_
_entity_poly.entity_id
_entity_poly.type
_entity_poly.pdbx_seq_one_letter_code
_entity_poly.pdbx_strand_id
1 'polypeptide(L)'
;MPADDVRAVEFNGEGRLGPGLLIAGAGVLLYRTIALIVGAATVLKRWVIGLTVVEMIIDATTMAKAARWWRTGDPHDGQAAMRVGTAATLLHAGRVAVFVAGRFGPWKDFDVRPGQRAGHDARWTWPQVAFAGAMSVIGVVGAAVLWRIRRSPADDGARSATVNG
;
A
#
# COMPACT_ATOMS: atom_id res chain seq x y z
N MET A 1 -21.03 -33.54 12.65
CA MET A 1 -19.86 -32.74 12.24
C MET A 1 -20.21 -31.28 12.48
N PRO A 2 -19.56 -30.58 13.42
CA PRO A 2 -19.94 -29.22 13.78
C PRO A 2 -19.65 -28.27 12.61
N ALA A 3 -20.54 -27.30 12.37
CA ALA A 3 -20.47 -26.33 11.27
C ALA A 3 -19.22 -25.43 11.30
N ASP A 4 -18.46 -25.47 12.41
CA ASP A 4 -17.25 -24.69 12.62
C ASP A 4 -16.04 -25.24 11.84
N ASP A 5 -16.02 -26.55 11.54
CA ASP A 5 -14.91 -27.18 10.79
C ASP A 5 -14.98 -26.89 9.28
N VAL A 6 -16.17 -26.64 8.73
CA VAL A 6 -16.34 -26.41 7.28
C VAL A 6 -15.79 -25.04 6.86
N ARG A 7 -15.93 -24.03 7.73
CA ARG A 7 -15.38 -22.68 7.46
C ARG A 7 -13.86 -22.61 7.55
N ALA A 8 -13.23 -23.50 8.32
CA ALA A 8 -11.78 -23.58 8.43
C ALA A 8 -11.14 -24.24 7.18
N VAL A 9 -11.87 -25.13 6.49
CA VAL A 9 -11.37 -25.87 5.32
C VAL A 9 -11.58 -25.12 4.00
N GLU A 10 -12.65 -24.32 3.85
CA GLU A 10 -12.82 -23.45 2.65
C GLU A 10 -11.72 -22.36 2.55
N PHE A 11 -11.06 -22.03 3.66
CA PHE A 11 -9.90 -21.11 3.67
C PHE A 11 -8.58 -21.74 3.19
N ASN A 12 -8.52 -23.04 2.85
CA ASN A 12 -7.23 -23.69 2.55
C ASN A 12 -6.78 -23.61 1.07
N GLY A 13 -7.70 -23.43 0.12
CA GLY A 13 -7.38 -23.26 -1.30
C GLY A 13 -7.27 -21.79 -1.74
N GLU A 14 -8.17 -20.95 -1.24
CA GLU A 14 -8.25 -19.52 -1.57
C GLU A 14 -7.49 -18.64 -0.56
N GLY A 15 -7.19 -19.15 0.64
CA GLY A 15 -6.57 -18.39 1.73
C GLY A 15 -5.09 -18.04 1.55
N ARG A 16 -4.40 -18.61 0.55
CA ARG A 16 -3.01 -18.26 0.24
C ARG A 16 -2.91 -17.10 -0.75
N LEU A 17 -3.92 -16.84 -1.59
CA LEU A 17 -3.85 -15.74 -2.57
C LEU A 17 -3.71 -14.37 -1.89
N GLY A 18 -4.41 -14.16 -0.77
CA GLY A 18 -4.36 -12.92 0.01
C GLY A 18 -2.95 -12.52 0.47
N PRO A 19 -2.24 -13.33 1.27
CA PRO A 19 -0.89 -13.00 1.70
C PRO A 19 0.10 -12.91 0.53
N GLY A 20 -0.08 -13.69 -0.54
CA GLY A 20 0.78 -13.62 -1.74
C GLY A 20 0.68 -12.31 -2.48
N LEU A 21 -0.55 -11.83 -2.70
CA LEU A 21 -0.81 -10.54 -3.31
C LEU A 21 -0.23 -9.39 -2.46
N LEU A 22 -0.35 -9.47 -1.12
CA LEU A 22 0.25 -8.48 -0.23
C LEU A 22 1.77 -8.48 -0.29
N ILE A 23 2.41 -9.67 -0.31
CA ILE A 23 3.87 -9.79 -0.43
C ILE A 23 4.34 -9.24 -1.78
N ALA A 24 3.69 -9.62 -2.88
CA ALA A 24 4.04 -9.16 -4.22
C ALA A 24 3.86 -7.65 -4.35
N GLY A 25 2.71 -7.12 -3.92
CA GLY A 25 2.42 -5.69 -3.93
C GLY A 25 3.43 -4.90 -3.11
N ALA A 26 3.62 -5.25 -1.83
CA ALA A 26 4.57 -4.57 -0.98
C ALA A 26 6.03 -4.74 -1.45
N GLY A 27 6.37 -5.86 -2.09
CA GLY A 27 7.68 -6.07 -2.71
C GLY A 27 7.95 -5.12 -3.89
N VAL A 28 6.96 -4.91 -4.76
CA VAL A 28 7.06 -3.93 -5.86
C VAL A 28 7.19 -2.50 -5.32
N LEU A 29 6.42 -2.15 -4.29
CA LEU A 29 6.50 -0.85 -3.62
C LEU A 29 7.88 -0.64 -2.98
N LEU A 30 8.39 -1.65 -2.28
CA LEU A 30 9.69 -1.61 -1.63
C LEU A 30 10.83 -1.45 -2.64
N TYR A 31 10.82 -2.22 -3.74
CA TYR A 31 11.79 -2.09 -4.82
C TYR A 31 11.79 -0.68 -5.41
N ARG A 32 10.60 -0.13 -5.70
CA ARG A 32 10.44 1.24 -6.21
C ARG A 32 11.01 2.27 -5.24
N THR A 33 10.73 2.09 -3.95
CA THR A 33 11.20 2.99 -2.89
C THR A 33 12.73 2.97 -2.78
N ILE A 34 13.35 1.79 -2.84
CA ILE A 34 14.82 1.65 -2.88
C ILE A 34 15.40 2.32 -4.13
N ALA A 35 14.84 2.06 -5.30
CA ALA A 35 15.29 2.68 -6.55
C ALA A 35 15.19 4.21 -6.50
N LEU A 36 14.14 4.76 -5.88
CA LEU A 36 13.97 6.20 -5.69
C LEU A 36 15.04 6.77 -4.74
N ILE A 37 15.32 6.09 -3.62
CA ILE A 37 16.36 6.53 -2.67
C ILE A 37 17.73 6.52 -3.35
N VAL A 38 18.09 5.44 -4.04
CA VAL A 38 19.38 5.31 -4.71
C VAL A 38 19.53 6.31 -5.87
N GLY A 39 18.47 6.50 -6.67
CA GLY A 39 18.53 7.32 -7.88
C GLY A 39 18.22 8.81 -7.70
N ALA A 40 17.51 9.20 -6.63
CA ALA A 40 16.97 10.55 -6.50
C ALA A 40 17.15 11.21 -5.12
N ALA A 41 17.77 10.57 -4.12
CA ALA A 41 17.95 11.16 -2.80
C ALA A 41 18.77 12.46 -2.79
N THR A 42 19.67 12.66 -3.75
CA THR A 42 20.45 13.90 -3.88
C THR A 42 19.62 15.06 -4.42
N VAL A 43 18.55 14.76 -5.14
CA VAL A 43 17.69 15.73 -5.83
C VAL A 43 16.49 16.12 -4.98
N LEU A 44 15.90 15.17 -4.25
CA LEU A 44 14.70 15.38 -3.46
C LEU A 44 14.96 16.18 -2.17
N LYS A 45 13.94 16.93 -1.73
CA LYS A 45 13.95 17.60 -0.43
C LYS A 45 13.98 16.59 0.72
N ARG A 46 14.60 16.99 1.84
CA ARG A 46 14.78 16.12 3.03
C ARG A 46 13.47 15.54 3.55
N TRP A 47 12.38 16.31 3.54
CA TRP A 47 11.08 15.84 4.01
C TRP A 47 10.47 14.76 3.09
N VAL A 48 10.70 14.84 1.78
CA VAL A 48 10.25 13.82 0.80
C VAL A 48 11.01 12.52 1.03
N ILE A 49 12.31 12.61 1.30
CA ILE A 49 13.14 11.46 1.66
C ILE A 49 12.65 10.84 2.98
N GLY A 50 12.36 11.67 3.99
CA GLY A 50 11.78 11.20 5.26
C GLY A 50 10.48 10.42 5.06
N LEU A 51 9.56 10.96 4.26
CA LEU A 51 8.30 10.28 3.90
C LEU A 51 8.57 8.95 3.17
N THR A 52 9.54 8.94 2.25
CA THR A 52 9.95 7.75 1.48
C THR A 52 10.54 6.65 2.39
N VAL A 53 11.32 7.02 3.41
CA VAL A 53 11.86 6.06 4.39
C VAL A 53 10.75 5.49 5.27
N VAL A 54 9.79 6.32 5.70
CA VAL A 54 8.62 5.83 6.45
C VAL A 54 7.80 4.85 5.61
N GLU A 55 7.56 5.15 4.33
CA GLU A 55 6.92 4.23 3.37
C GLU A 55 7.65 2.89 3.31
N MET A 56 8.98 2.92 3.14
CA MET A 56 9.83 1.73 3.09
C MET A 56 9.66 0.83 4.33
N ILE A 57 9.61 1.44 5.52
CA ILE A 57 9.46 0.71 6.78
C ILE A 57 8.09 0.04 6.87
N ILE A 58 7.03 0.73 6.45
CA ILE A 58 5.67 0.20 6.47
C ILE A 58 5.51 -0.90 5.43
N ASP A 59 6.09 -0.76 4.23
CA ASP A 59 6.10 -1.81 3.19
C ASP A 59 6.82 -3.07 3.70
N ALA A 60 8.01 -2.92 4.27
CA ALA A 60 8.77 -4.03 4.84
C ALA A 60 8.00 -4.71 5.99
N THR A 61 7.32 -3.92 6.84
CA THR A 61 6.48 -4.45 7.92
C THR A 61 5.28 -5.21 7.36
N THR A 62 4.65 -4.69 6.31
CA THR A 62 3.54 -5.37 5.61
C THR A 62 4.00 -6.70 5.03
N MET A 63 5.15 -6.73 4.34
CA MET A 63 5.73 -7.98 3.83
C MET A 63 6.04 -8.96 4.95
N ALA A 64 6.65 -8.53 6.05
CA ALA A 64 6.98 -9.40 7.17
C ALA A 64 5.73 -10.03 7.81
N LYS A 65 4.67 -9.23 8.01
CA LYS A 65 3.39 -9.71 8.56
C LYS A 65 2.66 -10.61 7.57
N ALA A 66 2.63 -10.28 6.29
CA ALA A 66 2.02 -11.11 5.25
C ALA A 66 2.78 -12.44 5.07
N ALA A 67 4.10 -12.44 5.14
CA ALA A 67 4.92 -13.64 5.10
C ALA A 67 4.72 -14.52 6.34
N ARG A 68 4.55 -13.90 7.52
CA ARG A 68 4.20 -14.63 8.74
C ARG A 68 2.81 -15.26 8.60
N TRP A 69 1.81 -14.49 8.17
CA TRP A 69 0.46 -15.00 7.88
C TRP A 69 0.47 -16.15 6.86
N TRP A 70 1.27 -16.05 5.79
CA TRP A 70 1.44 -17.12 4.81
C TRP A 70 1.94 -18.43 5.42
N ARG A 71 2.85 -18.35 6.41
CA ARG A 71 3.44 -19.52 7.07
C ARG A 71 2.54 -20.09 8.16
N THR A 72 1.91 -19.24 8.96
CA THR A 72 1.15 -19.66 10.14
C THR A 72 -0.32 -19.92 9.84
N GLY A 73 -0.87 -19.32 8.79
CA GLY A 73 -2.31 -19.31 8.52
C GLY A 73 -3.12 -18.53 9.57
N ASP A 74 -2.46 -17.90 10.55
CA ASP A 74 -3.12 -17.27 11.70
C ASP A 74 -3.95 -16.05 11.25
N PRO A 75 -5.27 -16.03 11.50
CA PRO A 75 -6.12 -14.91 11.14
C PRO A 75 -5.72 -13.59 11.84
N HIS A 76 -5.10 -13.63 13.01
CA HIS A 76 -4.60 -12.42 13.69
C HIS A 76 -3.44 -11.77 12.91
N ASP A 77 -2.51 -12.60 12.40
CA ASP A 77 -1.42 -12.13 11.54
C ASP A 77 -1.98 -11.57 10.22
N GLY A 78 -3.04 -12.18 9.67
CA GLY A 78 -3.72 -11.69 8.47
C GLY A 78 -4.45 -10.36 8.68
N GLN A 79 -5.08 -10.14 9.82
CA GLN A 79 -5.66 -8.83 10.17
C GLN A 79 -4.58 -7.77 10.34
N ALA A 80 -3.48 -8.10 11.03
CA ALA A 80 -2.35 -7.19 11.21
C ALA A 80 -1.72 -6.81 9.86
N ALA A 81 -1.44 -7.78 8.99
CA ALA A 81 -0.87 -7.55 7.65
C ALA A 81 -1.76 -6.62 6.82
N MET A 82 -3.07 -6.81 6.86
CA MET A 82 -4.03 -5.98 6.10
C MET A 82 -4.15 -4.56 6.65
N ARG A 83 -4.12 -4.37 7.98
CA ARG A 83 -4.13 -3.03 8.59
C ARG A 83 -2.88 -2.24 8.20
N VAL A 84 -1.71 -2.86 8.33
CA VAL A 84 -0.43 -2.24 7.97
C VAL A 84 -0.36 -1.99 6.45
N GLY A 85 -0.79 -2.95 5.62
CA GLY A 85 -0.82 -2.78 4.17
C GLY A 85 -1.79 -1.71 3.68
N THR A 86 -2.91 -1.49 4.38
CA THR A 86 -3.82 -0.37 4.11
C THR A 86 -3.13 0.96 4.41
N ALA A 87 -2.45 1.06 5.55
CA ALA A 87 -1.66 2.25 5.88
C ALA A 87 -0.55 2.51 4.86
N ALA A 88 0.14 1.45 4.41
CA ALA A 88 1.15 1.51 3.35
C ALA A 88 0.57 2.10 2.06
N THR A 89 -0.58 1.59 1.63
CA THR A 89 -1.26 2.02 0.39
C THR A 89 -1.68 3.48 0.46
N LEU A 90 -2.23 3.93 1.60
CA LEU A 90 -2.62 5.32 1.80
C LEU A 90 -1.41 6.26 1.78
N LEU A 91 -0.33 5.89 2.46
CA LEU A 91 0.89 6.68 2.47
C LEU A 91 1.54 6.74 1.08
N HIS A 92 1.58 5.61 0.38
CA HIS A 92 2.03 5.52 -1.01
C HIS A 92 1.24 6.46 -1.92
N ALA A 93 -0.09 6.43 -1.82
CA ALA A 93 -0.96 7.29 -2.62
C ALA A 93 -0.71 8.78 -2.34
N GLY A 94 -0.53 9.14 -1.06
CA GLY A 94 -0.14 10.50 -0.67
C GLY A 94 1.19 10.93 -1.28
N ARG A 95 2.20 10.05 -1.29
CA ARG A 95 3.49 10.34 -1.94
C ARG A 95 3.34 10.48 -3.45
N VAL A 96 2.56 9.62 -4.10
CA VAL A 96 2.32 9.75 -5.55
C VAL A 96 1.61 11.07 -5.84
N ALA A 97 0.66 11.51 -5.01
CA ALA A 97 0.04 12.82 -5.14
C ALA A 97 1.05 13.96 -5.00
N VAL A 98 1.97 13.89 -4.02
CA VAL A 98 3.08 14.83 -3.88
C VAL A 98 3.94 14.87 -5.15
N PHE A 99 4.31 13.70 -5.68
CA PHE A 99 5.10 13.60 -6.90
C PHE A 99 4.37 14.20 -8.10
N VAL A 100 3.10 13.88 -8.29
CA VAL A 100 2.27 14.43 -9.37
C VAL A 100 2.14 15.94 -9.23
N ALA A 101 1.79 16.46 -8.05
CA ALA A 101 1.74 17.90 -7.81
C ALA A 101 3.10 18.59 -8.07
N GLY A 102 4.21 17.90 -7.84
CA GLY A 102 5.56 18.37 -8.17
C GLY A 102 5.83 18.53 -9.67
N ARG A 103 4.94 18.02 -10.52
CA ARG A 103 5.06 18.10 -11.99
C ARG A 103 4.03 18.99 -12.66
N PHE A 104 3.06 19.52 -11.91
CA PHE A 104 1.96 20.30 -12.45
C PHE A 104 1.78 21.65 -11.73
N GLY A 105 1.33 22.64 -12.49
CA GLY A 105 0.86 23.91 -11.94
C GLY A 105 1.96 24.79 -11.32
N PRO A 106 1.57 25.77 -10.48
CA PRO A 106 2.49 26.77 -9.93
C PRO A 106 3.52 26.20 -8.94
N TRP A 107 3.40 24.92 -8.57
CA TRP A 107 4.22 24.25 -7.55
C TRP A 107 5.24 23.31 -8.19
N LYS A 108 5.52 23.46 -9.49
CA LYS A 108 6.50 22.63 -10.20
C LYS A 108 7.83 22.53 -9.44
N ASP A 109 8.31 21.30 -9.28
CA ASP A 109 9.53 20.91 -8.58
C ASP A 109 9.57 21.37 -7.10
N PHE A 110 8.42 21.44 -6.42
CA PHE A 110 8.36 21.71 -4.98
C PHE A 110 8.96 20.58 -4.12
N ASP A 111 8.96 19.35 -4.65
CA ASP A 111 9.56 18.14 -4.08
C ASP A 111 11.10 18.07 -4.30
N VAL A 112 11.63 18.90 -5.20
CA VAL A 112 13.06 18.98 -5.57
C VAL A 112 13.75 20.12 -4.81
N ARG A 113 15.05 19.93 -4.51
CA ARG A 113 15.89 20.97 -3.90
C ARG A 113 16.08 22.16 -4.85
N PRO A 114 16.04 23.41 -4.37
CA PRO A 114 16.12 24.60 -5.23
C PRO A 114 17.32 24.61 -6.19
N GLY A 115 18.52 24.27 -5.70
CA GLY A 115 19.74 24.23 -6.51
C GLY A 115 19.80 23.11 -7.55
N GLN A 116 18.83 22.19 -7.56
CA GLN A 116 18.74 21.10 -8.54
C GLN A 116 17.59 21.34 -9.54
N ARG A 117 16.76 22.37 -9.37
CA ARG A 117 15.60 22.62 -10.25
C ARG A 117 16.00 22.94 -11.69
N ALA A 118 17.00 23.81 -11.88
CA ALA A 118 17.45 24.25 -13.21
C ALA A 118 18.13 23.15 -14.04
N GLY A 119 18.65 22.09 -13.41
CA GLY A 119 19.27 20.94 -14.10
C GLY A 119 18.35 19.73 -14.26
N HIS A 120 17.11 19.81 -13.75
CA HIS A 120 16.19 18.67 -13.66
C HIS A 120 14.95 18.82 -14.54
N ASP A 121 14.91 19.84 -15.40
CA ASP A 121 13.87 20.03 -16.42
C ASP A 121 13.76 18.84 -17.42
N ALA A 122 14.68 17.88 -17.39
CA ALA A 122 14.88 16.91 -18.46
C ALA A 122 14.85 15.40 -18.08
N ARG A 123 14.16 14.91 -17.03
CA ARG A 123 14.23 13.44 -16.74
C ARG A 123 12.94 12.67 -16.48
N TRP A 124 11.82 13.32 -16.17
CA TRP A 124 10.56 12.61 -15.95
C TRP A 124 9.65 12.80 -17.15
N THR A 125 9.46 11.74 -17.92
CA THR A 125 8.57 11.83 -19.09
C THR A 125 7.12 11.84 -18.62
N TRP A 126 6.25 12.60 -19.29
CA TRP A 126 4.80 12.58 -19.02
C TRP A 126 4.20 11.17 -18.89
N PRO A 127 4.60 10.19 -19.74
CA PRO A 127 4.21 8.78 -19.57
C PRO A 127 4.55 8.18 -18.20
N GLN A 128 5.71 8.48 -17.62
CA GLN A 128 6.10 7.97 -16.30
C GLN A 128 5.24 8.56 -15.19
N VAL A 129 4.89 9.85 -15.30
CA VAL A 129 4.01 10.53 -14.35
C VAL A 129 2.59 9.96 -14.43
N ALA A 130 2.06 9.78 -15.63
CA ALA A 130 0.74 9.18 -15.86
C ALA A 130 0.68 7.73 -15.36
N PHE A 131 1.70 6.93 -15.65
CA PHE A 131 1.80 5.55 -15.18
C PHE A 131 1.84 5.46 -13.65
N ALA A 132 2.66 6.29 -13.00
CA ALA A 132 2.72 6.34 -11.54
C ALA A 132 1.37 6.73 -10.92
N GLY A 133 0.69 7.72 -11.50
CA GLY A 133 -0.65 8.12 -11.09
C GLY A 133 -1.67 6.99 -11.23
N ALA A 134 -1.71 6.33 -12.39
CA ALA A 134 -2.63 5.22 -12.66
C ALA A 134 -2.41 4.05 -11.69
N MET A 135 -1.16 3.64 -11.46
CA MET A 135 -0.83 2.58 -10.50
C MET A 135 -1.24 2.93 -9.08
N SER A 136 -1.11 4.21 -8.68
CA SER A 136 -1.58 4.66 -7.37
C SER A 136 -3.09 4.57 -7.25
N VAL A 137 -3.85 4.96 -8.28
CA VAL A 137 -5.32 4.85 -8.28
C VAL A 137 -5.73 3.39 -8.18
N ILE A 138 -5.13 2.50 -8.98
CA ILE A 138 -5.39 1.05 -8.92
C ILE A 138 -5.11 0.52 -7.51
N GLY A 139 -4.00 0.92 -6.88
CA GLY A 139 -3.68 0.51 -5.51
C GLY A 139 -4.73 0.95 -4.49
N VAL A 140 -5.18 2.21 -4.55
CA VAL A 140 -6.23 2.74 -3.66
C VAL A 140 -7.56 2.03 -3.88
N VAL A 141 -7.96 1.81 -5.14
CA VAL A 141 -9.20 1.09 -5.48
C VAL A 141 -9.13 -0.35 -4.96
N GLY A 142 -8.00 -1.04 -5.17
CA GLY A 142 -7.78 -2.40 -4.66
C GLY A 142 -7.90 -2.46 -3.13
N ALA A 143 -7.29 -1.52 -2.41
CA ALA A 143 -7.42 -1.43 -0.96
C ALA A 143 -8.86 -1.14 -0.51
N ALA A 144 -9.58 -0.26 -1.21
CA ALA A 144 -10.98 0.05 -0.92
C ALA A 144 -11.91 -1.15 -1.16
N VAL A 145 -11.70 -1.91 -2.24
CA VAL A 145 -12.46 -3.13 -2.53
C VAL A 145 -12.21 -4.19 -1.45
N LEU A 146 -10.95 -4.44 -1.11
CA LEU A 146 -10.57 -5.38 -0.04
C LEU A 146 -11.17 -4.98 1.31
N TRP A 147 -11.19 -3.69 1.63
CA TRP A 147 -11.83 -3.17 2.83
C TRP A 147 -13.34 -3.44 2.83
N ARG A 148 -14.01 -3.18 1.71
CA ARG A 148 -15.47 -3.34 1.59
C ARG A 148 -15.90 -4.80 1.72
N ILE A 149 -15.21 -5.72 1.03
CA ILE A 149 -15.50 -7.16 1.10
C ILE A 149 -15.42 -7.67 2.56
N ARG A 150 -14.45 -7.19 3.34
CA ARG A 150 -14.29 -7.62 4.73
C ARG A 150 -15.31 -7.08 5.73
N ARG A 151 -15.99 -5.96 5.42
CA ARG A 151 -17.08 -5.47 6.30
C ARG A 151 -18.39 -6.24 6.12
N SER A 152 -18.61 -6.87 4.96
CA SER A 152 -19.92 -7.43 4.59
C SER A 152 -20.43 -8.66 5.39
N PRO A 153 -19.62 -9.48 6.10
CA PRO A 153 -20.19 -10.61 6.86
C PRO A 153 -20.20 -10.46 8.41
N ALA A 154 -19.47 -9.50 8.98
CA ALA A 154 -19.29 -9.42 10.45
C ALA A 154 -20.23 -8.42 11.14
N ASP A 155 -20.69 -7.38 10.43
CA ASP A 155 -21.51 -6.32 11.03
C ASP A 155 -23.01 -6.68 11.10
N ASP A 156 -23.48 -7.62 10.27
CA ASP A 156 -24.89 -8.03 10.24
C ASP A 156 -25.27 -8.96 11.41
N GLY A 157 -24.32 -9.78 11.88
CA GLY A 157 -24.51 -10.63 13.06
C GLY A 157 -24.58 -9.84 14.37
N ALA A 158 -23.74 -8.80 14.51
CA ALA A 158 -23.70 -7.94 15.69
C ALA A 158 -24.91 -7.01 15.80
N ARG A 159 -25.43 -6.51 14.67
CA ARG A 159 -26.68 -5.72 14.63
C ARG A 159 -27.92 -6.58 14.90
N SER A 160 -27.93 -7.84 14.47
CA SER A 160 -29.07 -8.74 14.71
C SER A 160 -29.15 -9.20 16.18
N ALA A 161 -28.02 -9.27 16.88
CA ALA A 161 -27.97 -9.63 18.31
C ALA A 161 -28.34 -8.47 19.25
N THR A 162 -28.21 -7.21 18.81
CA THR A 162 -28.58 -6.01 19.60
C THR A 162 -30.02 -5.57 19.39
N VAL A 163 -30.69 -6.02 18.33
CA VAL A 163 -32.10 -5.71 18.04
C VAL A 163 -33.07 -6.73 18.65
N ASN A 164 -32.60 -7.94 18.98
CA ASN A 164 -33.43 -9.03 19.55
C ASN A 164 -33.18 -9.28 21.05
N GLY A 165 -32.49 -8.37 21.74
CA GLY A 165 -32.20 -8.44 23.19
C GLY A 165 -32.97 -7.41 23.99
#